data_AF-A0A7X7J6T2-F1
#
_entry.id   AF-A0A7X7J6T2-F1
#
_cell.length_a   1.000
_cell.length_b   1.000
_cell.length_c   1.000
_cell.angle_alpha   90.00
_cell.angle_beta   90.00
_cell.angle_gamma   90.00
#
_symmetry.space_group_name_H-M   'P 1'
#
loop_
_entity.id
_entity.type
_entity.pdbx_description
1 polymer ?
#
loop_
_entity_poly.entity_id
_entity_poly.type
_entity_poly.pdbx_seq_one_letter_code
_entity_poly.pdbx_strand_id
1 'polypeptide(L)'
;MFPKTILILSLSFLFLAPAFPEQQEIDLEEVYGEGLLNVPPVIETSYLMTTGKVWDKANYDQKEEFLYQWQAENEARRKEKAELEARKREEAAAELKKKKEARKEKRQEAREERLRQKEKARLEREEEEKVREMKRKRKETLRRLRQLQNSRSGSSR
;
A
#
# COMPACT_ATOMS: atom_id res chain seq x y z
N MET A 1 4.28 39.68 -7.07
CA MET A 1 3.68 39.47 -5.72
C MET A 1 2.17 39.56 -5.88
N PHE A 2 1.44 38.70 -5.13
CA PHE A 2 -0.02 38.48 -5.10
C PHE A 2 -0.66 37.73 -6.28
N PRO A 3 -1.69 36.90 -6.03
CA PRO A 3 -1.84 35.94 -4.93
C PRO A 3 -2.12 34.51 -5.42
N LYS A 4 -1.68 33.56 -4.60
CA LYS A 4 -2.01 32.14 -4.65
C LYS A 4 -3.47 31.94 -4.22
N THR A 5 -4.41 31.99 -5.16
CA THR A 5 -5.81 31.65 -4.89
C THR A 5 -6.52 31.12 -6.14
N ILE A 6 -5.80 30.31 -6.94
CA ILE A 6 -6.45 29.52 -7.99
C ILE A 6 -7.05 28.29 -7.30
N LEU A 7 -8.35 28.44 -7.02
CA LEU A 7 -9.38 27.41 -6.99
C LEU A 7 -8.98 26.07 -6.38
N ILE A 8 -8.96 26.04 -5.04
CA ILE A 8 -9.39 24.85 -4.30
C ILE A 8 -10.92 24.79 -4.43
N LEU A 9 -11.40 24.43 -5.61
CA LEU A 9 -12.83 24.20 -5.91
C LEU A 9 -13.02 22.96 -6.80
N SER A 10 -12.01 22.08 -6.88
CA SER A 10 -12.05 20.85 -7.66
C SER A 10 -11.93 19.58 -6.81
N LEU A 11 -12.02 19.68 -5.48
CA LEU A 11 -11.90 18.53 -4.56
C LEU A 11 -13.13 18.29 -3.66
N SER A 12 -14.27 18.88 -4.01
CA SER A 12 -15.53 18.74 -3.25
C SER A 12 -16.61 17.96 -4.00
N PHE A 13 -16.36 17.53 -5.24
CA PHE A 13 -17.34 16.85 -6.09
C PHE A 13 -17.21 15.32 -6.12
N LEU A 14 -16.42 14.74 -5.21
CA LEU A 14 -16.11 13.29 -5.21
C LEU A 14 -16.54 12.56 -3.93
N PHE A 15 -17.27 13.23 -3.04
CA PHE A 15 -17.80 12.64 -1.80
C PHE A 15 -19.22 13.13 -1.45
N LEU A 16 -20.05 13.42 -2.46
CA LEU A 16 -21.47 13.17 -2.27
C LEU A 16 -21.68 11.68 -2.54
N ALA A 17 -21.46 10.86 -1.50
CA ALA A 17 -22.36 9.73 -1.34
C ALA A 17 -23.76 10.35 -1.41
N PRO A 18 -24.63 9.95 -2.35
CA PRO A 18 -26.02 10.24 -2.14
C PRO A 18 -26.38 9.45 -0.88
N ALA A 19 -26.43 10.16 0.25
CA ALA A 19 -27.48 9.87 1.20
C ALA A 19 -28.75 9.98 0.34
N PHE A 20 -29.24 8.85 -0.14
CA PHE A 20 -30.57 8.72 -0.72
C PHE A 20 -31.50 8.51 0.48
N PRO A 21 -32.07 9.58 1.07
CA PRO A 21 -33.28 9.40 1.83
C PRO A 21 -34.41 9.13 0.82
N GLU A 22 -35.29 8.20 1.17
CA GLU A 22 -36.54 7.89 0.47
C GLU A 22 -36.39 7.24 -0.91
N GLN A 23 -37.20 6.21 -1.13
CA GLN A 23 -37.47 5.65 -2.44
C GLN A 23 -37.86 6.80 -3.38
N GLN A 24 -36.94 7.24 -4.23
CA GLN A 24 -37.34 7.91 -5.46
C GLN A 24 -38.18 6.88 -6.21
N GLU A 25 -39.47 7.13 -6.33
CA GLU A 25 -40.33 6.41 -7.27
C GLU A 25 -39.71 6.64 -8.65
N ILE A 26 -38.91 5.67 -9.08
CA ILE A 26 -38.34 5.67 -10.41
C ILE A 26 -39.54 5.54 -11.33
N ASP A 27 -39.77 6.55 -12.16
CA ASP A 27 -40.79 6.45 -13.19
C ASP A 27 -40.37 5.35 -14.18
N LEU A 28 -40.97 4.17 -14.00
CA LEU A 28 -40.64 2.99 -14.80
C LEU A 28 -41.05 3.18 -16.27
N GLU A 29 -42.03 4.04 -16.55
CA GLU A 29 -42.41 4.38 -17.93
C GLU A 29 -41.38 5.32 -18.58
N GLU A 30 -40.76 6.22 -17.81
CA GLU A 30 -39.64 7.03 -18.31
C GLU A 30 -38.42 6.15 -18.66
N VAL A 31 -38.14 5.13 -17.83
CA VAL A 31 -36.96 4.27 -17.99
C VAL A 31 -37.17 3.18 -19.06
N TYR A 32 -38.34 2.55 -19.09
CA TYR A 32 -38.63 1.40 -19.95
C TYR A 32 -39.69 1.68 -21.03
N GLY A 33 -40.12 2.93 -21.17
CA GLY A 33 -41.16 3.34 -22.11
C GLY A 33 -42.57 3.00 -21.65
N GLU A 34 -43.54 3.66 -22.29
CA GLU A 34 -44.97 3.48 -22.05
C GLU A 34 -45.38 2.00 -22.12
N GLY A 35 -46.11 1.53 -21.10
CA GLY A 35 -46.52 0.13 -21.03
C GLY A 35 -45.40 -0.86 -20.70
N LEU A 36 -44.22 -0.37 -20.28
CA LEU A 36 -43.03 -1.17 -19.92
C LEU A 36 -42.57 -2.09 -21.05
N LEU A 37 -42.52 -1.55 -22.28
CA LEU A 37 -42.25 -2.32 -23.50
C LEU A 37 -40.77 -2.41 -23.87
N ASN A 38 -39.92 -1.51 -23.37
CA ASN A 38 -38.48 -1.49 -23.68
C ASN A 38 -37.65 -2.16 -22.59
N VAL A 39 -38.22 -3.15 -21.91
CA VAL A 39 -37.54 -3.87 -20.85
C VAL A 39 -36.52 -4.86 -21.46
N PRO A 40 -35.29 -4.93 -20.94
CA PRO A 40 -34.31 -5.91 -21.38
C PRO A 40 -34.82 -7.38 -21.35
N PRO A 41 -34.51 -8.22 -22.36
CA PRO A 41 -35.00 -9.60 -22.45
C PRO A 41 -34.65 -10.50 -21.24
N VAL A 42 -33.55 -10.20 -20.55
CA VAL A 42 -33.14 -10.91 -19.32
C VAL A 42 -34.17 -10.74 -18.21
N ILE A 43 -34.84 -9.59 -18.15
CA ILE A 43 -35.85 -9.29 -17.15
C ILE A 43 -37.17 -9.95 -17.56
N GLU A 44 -37.53 -9.89 -18.83
CA GLU A 44 -38.74 -10.56 -19.34
C GLU A 44 -38.68 -12.08 -19.13
N THR A 45 -37.53 -12.69 -19.41
CA THR A 45 -37.30 -14.12 -19.16
C THR A 45 -37.33 -14.43 -17.66
N SER A 46 -36.76 -13.56 -16.83
CA SER A 46 -36.82 -13.72 -15.37
C SER A 46 -38.27 -13.59 -14.87
N TYR A 47 -39.04 -12.62 -15.36
CA TYR A 47 -40.45 -12.47 -15.06
C TYR A 47 -41.24 -13.74 -15.44
N LEU A 48 -41.02 -14.27 -16.64
CA LEU A 48 -41.65 -15.52 -17.09
C LEU A 48 -41.26 -16.71 -16.20
N MET A 49 -40.00 -16.84 -15.84
CA MET A 49 -39.51 -17.93 -14.98
C MET A 49 -40.04 -17.83 -13.55
N THR A 50 -40.17 -16.62 -13.01
CA THR A 50 -40.60 -16.37 -11.64
C THR A 50 -42.12 -16.45 -11.51
N THR A 51 -42.87 -15.89 -12.47
CA THR A 51 -44.33 -15.75 -12.38
C THR A 51 -45.11 -16.74 -13.24
N GLY A 52 -44.45 -17.39 -14.21
CA GLY A 52 -45.10 -18.26 -15.20
C GLY A 52 -45.88 -17.52 -16.27
N LYS A 53 -45.82 -16.17 -16.31
CA LYS A 53 -46.62 -15.33 -17.21
C LYS A 53 -45.77 -14.69 -18.29
N VAL A 54 -46.37 -14.57 -19.47
CA VAL A 54 -45.77 -13.85 -20.60
C VAL A 54 -45.81 -12.35 -20.35
N TRP A 55 -44.80 -11.63 -20.84
CA TRP A 55 -44.68 -10.18 -20.75
C TRP A 55 -45.72 -9.46 -21.65
N ASP A 56 -46.99 -9.44 -21.24
CA ASP A 56 -48.10 -8.85 -22.01
C ASP A 56 -48.79 -7.68 -21.26
N LYS A 57 -49.47 -6.78 -21.99
CA LYS A 57 -50.17 -5.60 -21.46
C LYS A 57 -51.24 -5.97 -20.43
N ALA A 58 -51.82 -7.16 -20.51
CA ALA A 58 -52.82 -7.66 -19.57
C ALA A 58 -52.31 -7.79 -18.12
N ASN A 59 -50.99 -7.83 -17.91
CA ASN A 59 -50.37 -7.99 -16.58
C ASN A 59 -49.58 -6.74 -16.15
N TYR A 60 -49.96 -5.55 -16.60
CA TYR A 60 -49.21 -4.30 -16.36
C TYR A 60 -48.84 -4.10 -14.89
N ASP A 61 -49.80 -4.12 -13.98
CA ASP A 61 -49.57 -3.91 -12.53
C ASP A 61 -48.56 -4.90 -11.94
N GLN A 62 -48.57 -6.17 -12.41
CA GLN A 62 -47.64 -7.20 -11.95
C GLN A 62 -46.22 -7.03 -12.50
N LYS A 63 -46.09 -6.46 -13.71
CA LYS A 63 -44.79 -6.12 -14.29
C LYS A 63 -44.15 -4.97 -13.53
N GLU A 64 -44.95 -3.97 -13.19
CA GLU A 64 -44.50 -2.80 -12.45
C GLU A 64 -43.95 -3.22 -11.08
N GLU A 65 -44.73 -4.00 -10.32
CA GLU A 65 -44.30 -4.53 -9.02
C GLU A 65 -43.04 -5.39 -9.14
N PHE A 66 -42.97 -6.27 -10.14
CA PHE A 66 -41.79 -7.10 -10.39
C PHE A 66 -40.55 -6.27 -10.69
N LEU A 67 -40.66 -5.21 -11.49
CA LEU A 67 -39.53 -4.34 -11.84
C LEU A 67 -39.00 -3.61 -10.61
N TYR A 68 -39.87 -3.10 -9.75
CA TYR A 68 -39.45 -2.47 -8.50
C TYR A 68 -38.71 -3.45 -7.60
N GLN A 69 -39.23 -4.66 -7.42
CA GLN A 69 -38.57 -5.70 -6.62
C GLN A 69 -37.22 -6.11 -7.22
N TRP A 70 -37.18 -6.31 -8.54
CA TRP A 70 -35.97 -6.69 -9.26
C TRP A 70 -34.89 -5.60 -9.19
N GLN A 71 -35.26 -4.33 -9.29
CA GLN A 71 -34.34 -3.20 -9.10
C GLN A 71 -33.80 -3.16 -7.67
N ALA A 72 -34.67 -3.26 -6.67
CA ALA A 72 -34.27 -3.25 -5.27
C ALA A 72 -33.29 -4.39 -4.94
N GLU A 73 -33.56 -5.61 -5.41
CA GLU A 73 -32.68 -6.75 -5.23
C GLU A 73 -31.31 -6.56 -5.91
N ASN A 74 -31.31 -5.98 -7.12
CA ASN A 74 -30.07 -5.70 -7.84
C ASN A 74 -29.26 -4.58 -7.21
N GLU A 75 -29.91 -3.55 -6.67
CA GLU A 75 -29.24 -2.49 -5.93
C GLU A 75 -28.61 -3.04 -4.65
N ALA A 76 -29.35 -3.86 -3.90
CA ALA A 76 -28.83 -4.56 -2.73
C ALA A 76 -27.60 -5.42 -3.09
N ARG A 77 -27.68 -6.22 -4.15
CA ARG A 77 -26.55 -7.02 -4.65
C ARG A 77 -25.35 -6.16 -5.08
N ARG A 78 -25.59 -4.98 -5.66
CA ARG A 78 -24.51 -4.04 -6.02
C ARG A 78 -23.84 -3.47 -4.77
N LYS A 79 -24.61 -3.08 -3.76
CA LYS A 79 -24.09 -2.60 -2.47
C LYS A 79 -23.25 -3.67 -1.78
N GLU A 80 -23.74 -4.91 -1.73
CA GLU A 80 -23.00 -6.03 -1.15
C GLU A 80 -21.69 -6.30 -1.89
N LYS A 81 -21.71 -6.32 -3.23
CA LYS A 81 -20.49 -6.47 -4.04
C LYS A 81 -19.49 -5.33 -3.81
N ALA A 82 -19.98 -4.10 -3.74
CA ALA A 82 -19.14 -2.93 -3.48
C ALA A 82 -18.51 -2.99 -2.08
N GLU A 83 -19.26 -3.41 -1.05
CA GLU A 83 -18.74 -3.59 0.29
C GLU A 83 -17.68 -4.71 0.34
N LEU A 84 -17.95 -5.83 -0.31
CA LEU A 84 -17.01 -6.95 -0.36
C LEU A 84 -15.73 -6.59 -1.11
N GLU A 85 -15.83 -5.80 -2.18
CA GLU A 85 -14.67 -5.26 -2.88
C GLU A 85 -13.90 -4.25 -2.03
N ALA A 86 -14.60 -3.37 -1.29
CA ALA A 86 -13.98 -2.43 -0.36
C ALA A 86 -13.19 -3.19 0.73
N ARG A 87 -13.79 -4.21 1.35
CA ARG A 87 -13.10 -5.08 2.33
C ARG A 87 -11.85 -5.73 1.74
N LYS A 88 -11.95 -6.30 0.53
CA LYS A 88 -10.77 -6.88 -0.16
C LYS A 88 -9.68 -5.85 -0.42
N ARG A 89 -10.03 -4.62 -0.80
CA ARG A 89 -9.06 -3.54 -1.00
C ARG A 89 -8.41 -3.11 0.31
N GLU A 90 -9.16 -3.05 1.40
CA GLU A 90 -8.61 -2.77 2.73
C GLU A 90 -7.66 -3.85 3.22
N GLU A 91 -8.03 -5.12 3.06
CA GLU A 91 -7.16 -6.27 3.38
C GLU A 91 -5.86 -6.25 2.57
N ALA A 92 -5.95 -6.02 1.26
CA ALA A 92 -4.79 -5.90 0.39
C ALA A 92 -3.89 -4.70 0.78
N ALA A 93 -4.50 -3.57 1.14
CA ALA A 93 -3.77 -2.40 1.62
C ALA A 93 -3.06 -2.68 2.97
N ALA A 94 -3.72 -3.39 3.89
CA ALA A 94 -3.16 -3.81 5.16
C ALA A 94 -1.98 -4.78 4.98
N GLU A 95 -2.11 -5.77 4.08
CA GLU A 95 -1.02 -6.70 3.78
C GLU A 95 0.17 -5.97 3.15
N LEU A 96 -0.08 -5.00 2.28
CA LEU A 96 0.97 -4.19 1.66
C LEU A 96 1.69 -3.29 2.69
N LYS A 97 0.97 -2.75 3.68
CA LYS A 97 1.58 -2.05 4.83
C LYS A 97 2.49 -2.98 5.62
N LYS A 98 2.02 -4.17 6.00
CA LYS A 98 2.84 -5.19 6.70
C LYS A 98 4.11 -5.55 5.93
N LYS A 99 4.00 -5.79 4.61
CA LYS A 99 5.16 -6.08 3.75
C LYS A 99 6.14 -4.90 3.68
N LYS A 100 5.65 -3.65 3.65
CA LYS A 100 6.50 -2.46 3.67
C LYS A 100 7.23 -2.30 5.00
N GLU A 101 6.56 -2.55 6.13
CA GLU A 101 7.16 -2.50 7.46
C GLU A 101 8.24 -3.57 7.63
N ALA A 102 7.96 -4.82 7.26
CA ALA A 102 8.95 -5.90 7.27
C ALA A 102 10.18 -5.58 6.40
N ARG A 103 9.98 -4.91 5.25
CA ARG A 103 11.10 -4.45 4.39
C ARG A 103 11.89 -3.30 5.02
N LYS A 104 11.24 -2.40 5.78
CA LYS A 104 11.93 -1.32 6.49
C LYS A 104 12.80 -1.90 7.62
N GLU A 105 12.26 -2.84 8.39
CA GLU A 105 12.97 -3.51 9.47
C GLU A 105 14.20 -4.26 8.97
N LYS A 106 14.06 -5.11 7.94
CA LYS A 106 15.20 -5.78 7.29
C LYS A 106 16.27 -4.80 6.78
N ARG A 107 15.86 -3.64 6.29
CA ARG A 107 16.79 -2.59 5.84
C ARG A 107 17.50 -1.91 7.01
N GLN A 108 16.83 -1.74 8.15
CA GLN A 108 17.44 -1.19 9.37
C GLN A 108 18.44 -2.17 9.96
N GLU A 109 18.07 -3.45 10.09
CA GLU A 109 18.96 -4.51 10.58
C GLU A 109 20.24 -4.61 9.71
N ALA A 110 20.09 -4.65 8.38
CA ALA A 110 21.24 -4.67 7.47
C ALA A 110 22.12 -3.41 7.56
N ARG A 111 21.55 -2.25 7.94
CA ARG A 111 22.34 -1.02 8.17
C ARG A 111 23.10 -1.09 9.50
N GLU A 112 22.46 -1.58 10.55
CA GLU A 112 23.10 -1.77 11.85
C GLU A 112 24.24 -2.78 11.78
N GLU A 113 24.04 -3.89 11.08
CA GLU A 113 25.10 -4.89 10.88
C GLU A 113 26.29 -4.29 10.12
N ARG A 114 26.04 -3.52 9.05
CA ARG A 114 27.10 -2.81 8.33
C ARG A 114 27.85 -1.80 9.20
N LEU A 115 27.15 -1.11 10.10
CA LEU A 115 27.80 -0.18 11.04
C LEU A 115 28.69 -0.95 12.02
N ARG A 116 28.20 -2.05 12.60
CA ARG A 116 28.99 -2.93 13.49
C ARG A 116 30.21 -3.51 12.80
N GLN A 117 30.07 -3.96 11.55
CA GLN A 117 31.20 -4.45 10.75
C GLN A 117 32.24 -3.36 10.49
N LYS A 118 31.80 -2.12 10.17
CA LYS A 118 32.71 -0.98 9.98
C LYS A 118 33.44 -0.61 11.27
N GLU A 119 32.75 -0.63 12.41
CA GLU A 119 33.35 -0.34 13.71
C GLU A 119 34.40 -1.39 14.08
N LYS A 120 34.08 -2.68 13.90
CA LYS A 120 35.04 -3.77 14.11
C LYS A 120 36.28 -3.63 13.21
N ALA A 121 36.08 -3.35 11.92
CA ALA A 121 37.19 -3.13 10.99
C ALA A 121 38.03 -1.90 11.35
N ARG A 122 37.43 -0.87 11.95
CA ARG A 122 38.17 0.30 12.43
C ARG A 122 39.03 -0.05 13.64
N LEU A 123 38.47 -0.78 14.62
CA LEU A 123 39.22 -1.23 15.80
C LEU A 123 40.40 -2.14 15.42
N GLU A 124 40.19 -3.07 14.48
CA GLU A 124 41.26 -3.95 13.99
C GLU A 124 42.40 -3.16 13.33
N ARG A 125 42.08 -2.11 12.55
CA ARG A 125 43.10 -1.21 11.99
C ARG A 125 43.86 -0.43 13.06
N GLU A 126 43.17 0.07 14.08
CA GLU A 126 43.80 0.78 15.21
C GLU A 126 44.72 -0.17 16.01
N GLU A 127 44.33 -1.43 16.21
CA GLU A 127 45.17 -2.45 16.84
C GLU A 127 46.39 -2.80 15.98
N GLU A 128 46.20 -3.02 14.68
CA GLU A 128 47.31 -3.25 13.75
C GLU A 128 48.30 -2.10 13.75
N GLU A 129 47.83 -0.85 13.78
CA GLU A 129 48.67 0.33 13.81
C GLU A 129 49.49 0.40 15.10
N LYS A 130 48.86 0.15 16.26
CA LYS A 130 49.56 0.05 17.56
C LYS A 130 50.63 -1.05 17.55
N VAL A 131 50.33 -2.21 16.97
CA VAL A 131 51.31 -3.30 16.83
C VAL A 131 52.48 -2.89 15.93
N ARG A 132 52.21 -2.21 14.81
CA ARG A 132 53.25 -1.68 13.91
C ARG A 132 54.11 -0.63 14.62
N GLU A 133 53.51 0.25 15.40
CA GLU A 133 54.22 1.28 16.17
C GLU A 133 55.11 0.66 17.26
N MET A 134 54.59 -0.32 18.01
CA MET A 134 55.34 -1.11 18.98
C MET A 134 56.54 -1.81 18.33
N LYS A 135 56.35 -2.43 17.14
CA LYS A 135 57.44 -3.05 16.37
C LYS A 135 58.48 -2.02 15.93
N ARG A 136 58.07 -0.82 15.50
CA ARG A 136 58.99 0.28 15.14
C ARG A 136 59.80 0.74 16.36
N LYS A 137 59.15 1.02 17.48
CA LYS A 137 59.79 1.41 18.75
C LYS A 137 60.79 0.35 19.21
N ARG A 138 60.43 -0.94 19.18
CA ARG A 138 61.33 -2.04 19.53
C ARG A 138 62.56 -2.14 18.61
N LYS A 139 62.39 -1.89 17.31
CA LYS A 139 63.50 -1.88 16.35
C LYS A 139 64.45 -0.71 16.60
N GLU A 140 63.91 0.45 16.95
CA GLU A 140 64.70 1.64 17.28
C GLU A 140 65.50 1.46 18.59
N THR A 141 64.88 0.94 19.64
CA THR A 141 65.57 0.66 20.91
C THR A 141 66.71 -0.34 20.74
N LEU A 142 66.50 -1.42 19.97
CA LEU A 142 67.56 -2.38 19.64
C LEU A 142 68.72 -1.74 18.86
N ARG A 143 68.43 -0.79 17.95
CA ARG A 143 69.48 -0.04 17.24
C ARG A 143 70.31 0.83 18.21
N ARG A 144 69.67 1.55 19.13
CA ARG A 144 70.37 2.36 20.15
C ARG A 144 71.24 1.51 21.06
N LEU A 145 70.73 0.35 21.49
CA LEU A 145 71.51 -0.59 22.32
C LEU A 145 72.77 -1.11 21.60
N ARG A 146 72.67 -1.44 20.30
CA ARG A 146 73.85 -1.83 19.50
C ARG A 146 74.86 -0.70 19.36
N GLN A 147 74.41 0.53 19.13
CA GLN A 147 75.30 1.70 19.05
C GLN A 147 76.06 1.90 20.36
N LEU A 148 75.36 1.82 21.50
CA LEU A 148 75.97 1.94 22.83
C LEU A 148 77.00 0.84 23.11
N GLN A 149 76.72 -0.41 22.73
CA GLN A 149 77.69 -1.50 22.86
C GLN A 149 78.96 -1.25 22.01
N ASN A 150 78.78 -0.81 20.76
CA ASN A 150 79.91 -0.54 19.86
C ASN A 150 80.75 0.68 20.28
N SER A 151 80.15 1.71 20.89
CA SER A 151 80.90 2.84 21.45
C SER A 151 81.66 2.46 22.73
N ARG A 152 81.17 1.48 23.49
CA ARG A 152 81.79 1.05 24.76
C ARG A 152 82.97 0.10 24.56
N SER A 153 82.98 -0.70 23.48
CA SER A 153 84.10 -1.55 23.07
C SER A 153 85.20 -0.83 22.29
N GLY A 154 84.93 0.38 21.77
CA GLY A 154 85.92 1.24 21.09
C GLY A 154 86.74 2.16 22.01
N SER A 155 86.44 2.21 23.32
CA SER A 155 87.05 3.12 24.30
C SER A 155 88.13 2.46 25.18
N SER A 156 88.76 1.39 24.69
CA SER A 156 90.01 0.85 25.26
C SER A 156 91.09 0.85 24.18
N ARG A 157 91.63 2.03 23.88
CA ARG A 157 92.93 2.23 23.24
C ARG A 157 93.58 3.48 23.82
#